data_AF-A0A0B2ST38-F1
#
_entry.id   AF-A0A0B2ST38-F1
#
_cell.length_a   1.000
_cell.length_b   1.000
_cell.length_c   1.000
_cell.angle_alpha   90.00
_cell.angle_beta   90.00
_cell.angle_gamma   90.00
#
_symmetry.space_group_name_H-M   'P 1'
#
loop_
_entity.id
_entity.type
_entity.pdbx_description
1 polymer ?
#
loop_
_entity_poly.entity_id
_entity_poly.type
_entity_poly.pdbx_seq_one_letter_code
_entity_poly.pdbx_strand_id
1 'polypeptide(L)'
;MVMATVGSEPACARTVHDVASSFSSKWQHSSTVKKQPRARIPQCSLRIRACSSMANKKDIYNQVGLFSLKRKIEDAVLRAEMFASTALEMEEATWIKQEEMVRDFDMWDDPAKSNDILVKLANSAKVVDSLKDLKYKVEEAKLINQLAEINAIDYGLYKQAYETSLDVSEIVDQYEISKLLKGPFDMAGACLVIKAGPKGMYPKV
;
A
#
# COMPACT_ATOMS: atom_id res chain seq x y z
N MET A 1 2.78 -51.82 3.50
CA MET A 1 3.44 -51.54 4.80
C MET A 1 4.92 -51.87 4.64
N VAL A 2 5.74 -50.87 4.30
CA VAL A 2 7.21 -50.96 4.25
C VAL A 2 7.72 -49.67 4.87
N MET A 3 8.28 -49.82 6.07
CA MET A 3 8.90 -48.74 6.85
C MET A 3 10.32 -48.52 6.32
N ALA A 4 10.68 -47.28 6.05
CA ALA A 4 12.07 -46.86 5.86
C ALA A 4 12.41 -45.81 6.92
N THR A 5 13.54 -46.03 7.58
CA THR A 5 13.97 -45.39 8.82
C THR A 5 15.32 -44.71 8.62
N VAL A 6 15.48 -43.53 9.25
CA VAL A 6 16.72 -42.80 9.60
C VAL A 6 17.45 -42.08 8.44
N GLY A 7 17.99 -40.87 8.61
CA GLY A 7 18.42 -40.18 9.84
C GLY A 7 18.47 -38.65 9.73
N SER A 8 18.57 -38.02 10.90
CA SER A 8 18.64 -36.58 11.11
C SER A 8 19.97 -36.23 11.78
N GLU A 9 20.67 -35.20 11.29
CA GLU A 9 21.81 -34.56 11.97
C GLU A 9 21.83 -33.04 11.67
N PRO A 10 22.51 -32.22 12.52
CA PRO A 10 21.92 -30.98 13.03
C PRO A 10 22.46 -29.67 12.44
N ALA A 11 21.83 -28.60 12.93
CA ALA A 11 21.92 -27.19 12.60
C ALA A 11 23.34 -26.59 12.42
N CYS A 12 23.43 -25.63 11.50
CA CYS A 12 24.55 -24.68 11.42
C CYS A 12 23.99 -23.25 11.41
N ALA A 13 24.24 -22.53 12.52
CA ALA A 13 23.92 -21.13 12.71
C ALA A 13 24.79 -20.24 11.81
N ARG A 14 24.20 -19.17 11.24
CA ARG A 14 24.97 -18.07 10.64
C ARG A 14 24.60 -16.75 11.31
N THR A 15 25.61 -16.13 11.87
CA THR A 15 25.64 -14.82 12.52
C THR A 15 25.51 -13.68 11.51
N VAL A 16 24.78 -12.65 11.91
CA VAL A 16 24.62 -11.37 11.19
C VAL A 16 25.83 -10.49 11.50
N HIS A 17 26.48 -9.96 10.47
CA HIS A 17 27.46 -8.87 10.60
C HIS A 17 26.82 -7.57 10.11
N ASP A 18 26.54 -6.66 11.04
CA ASP A 18 26.17 -5.27 10.74
C ASP A 18 27.42 -4.48 10.33
N VAL A 19 27.40 -3.90 9.13
CA VAL A 19 28.37 -2.90 8.69
C VAL A 19 27.72 -1.53 8.82
N ALA A 20 28.01 -0.83 9.92
CA ALA A 20 27.63 0.56 10.12
C ALA A 20 28.63 1.49 9.39
N SER A 21 28.18 2.18 8.36
CA SER A 21 28.94 3.27 7.72
C SER A 21 28.62 4.60 8.41
N SER A 22 29.54 5.14 9.22
CA SER A 22 29.44 6.49 9.77
C SER A 22 30.08 7.49 8.80
N PHE A 23 29.28 8.39 8.23
CA PHE A 23 29.77 9.57 7.52
C PHE A 23 29.46 10.80 8.37
N SER A 24 30.48 11.40 8.99
CA SER A 24 30.37 12.69 9.68
C SER A 24 31.35 13.69 9.06
N SER A 25 30.85 14.68 8.31
CA SER A 25 31.64 15.80 7.82
C SER A 25 31.58 16.94 8.84
N LYS A 26 32.69 17.13 9.56
CA LYS A 26 32.95 18.31 10.39
C LYS A 26 33.36 19.48 9.48
N TRP A 27 32.53 20.51 9.41
CA TRP A 27 32.94 21.81 8.87
C TRP A 27 33.53 22.66 10.00
N GLN A 28 34.83 22.94 9.93
CA GLN A 28 35.48 23.93 10.78
C GLN A 28 35.56 25.26 10.01
N HIS A 29 35.04 26.32 10.62
CA HIS A 29 35.22 27.69 10.15
C HIS A 29 36.46 28.29 10.82
N SER A 30 37.37 28.83 10.02
CA SER A 30 38.42 29.75 10.47
C SER A 30 38.19 31.11 9.84
N SER A 31 37.92 32.14 10.65
CA SER A 31 38.08 33.53 10.22
C SER A 31 38.77 34.37 11.29
N THR A 32 39.93 34.89 10.89
CA THR A 32 40.75 35.83 11.66
C THR A 32 40.19 37.24 11.53
N VAL A 33 39.96 37.89 12.67
CA VAL A 33 39.44 39.26 12.81
C VAL A 33 40.57 40.28 12.62
N LYS A 34 40.39 41.27 11.73
CA LYS A 34 41.08 42.58 11.77
C LYS A 34 40.04 43.69 11.89
N LYS A 35 40.23 44.60 12.83
CA LYS A 35 39.37 45.75 13.16
C LYS A 35 39.88 47.03 12.49
N GLN A 36 38.96 47.92 12.05
CA GLN A 36 38.99 49.43 12.06
C GLN A 36 37.95 50.00 11.02
N PRO A 37 37.50 51.28 11.06
CA PRO A 37 36.29 51.67 11.80
C PRO A 37 35.17 52.38 10.97
N ARG A 38 33.97 52.37 11.58
CA ARG A 38 32.83 53.33 11.52
C ARG A 38 32.41 53.99 10.19
N ALA A 39 31.22 53.59 9.72
CA ALA A 39 30.19 54.51 9.22
C ALA A 39 28.86 54.17 9.93
N ARG A 40 28.19 55.17 10.51
CA ARG A 40 26.91 55.03 11.21
C ARG A 40 25.79 54.93 10.19
N ILE A 41 25.18 53.75 10.07
CA ILE A 41 23.89 53.55 9.40
C ILE A 41 22.84 53.39 10.51
N PRO A 42 21.70 54.11 10.48
CA PRO A 42 20.65 53.89 11.46
C PRO A 42 19.99 52.54 11.16
N GLN A 43 20.44 51.50 11.86
CA GLN A 43 19.78 50.21 11.85
C GLN A 43 18.48 50.34 12.64
N CYS A 44 17.35 50.38 11.94
CA CYS A 44 16.06 50.00 12.50
C CYS A 44 16.19 48.57 13.04
N SER A 45 16.43 48.45 14.34
CA SER A 45 16.43 47.16 15.02
C SER A 45 14.99 46.70 15.16
N LEU A 46 14.41 46.16 14.09
CA LEU A 46 13.35 45.17 14.22
C LEU A 46 13.99 43.98 14.95
N ARG A 47 13.92 43.99 16.28
CA ARG A 47 14.11 42.76 17.06
C ARG A 47 12.95 41.85 16.66
N ILE A 48 13.16 41.07 15.60
CA ILE A 48 12.45 39.82 15.42
C ILE A 48 12.89 38.98 16.61
N ARG A 49 12.10 39.04 17.69
CA ARG A 49 12.19 38.08 18.77
C ARG A 49 11.87 36.75 18.09
N ALA A 50 12.89 35.95 17.80
CA ALA A 50 12.68 34.56 17.46
C ALA A 50 12.06 33.91 18.69
N CYS A 51 10.73 33.80 18.70
CA CYS A 51 10.01 32.94 19.62
C CYS A 51 10.36 31.50 19.24
N SER A 52 11.55 31.06 19.63
CA SER A 52 11.83 29.63 19.79
C SER A 52 11.15 29.19 21.07
N SER A 53 9.81 29.18 21.04
CA SER A 53 9.11 28.15 21.80
C SER A 53 9.63 26.86 21.21
N MET A 54 10.51 26.18 21.93
CA MET A 54 10.91 24.83 21.57
C MET A 54 9.62 24.00 21.63
N ALA A 55 8.93 23.90 20.49
CA ALA A 55 7.83 22.96 20.33
C ALA A 55 8.33 21.64 20.90
N ASN A 56 7.56 21.04 21.81
CA ASN A 56 7.98 19.84 22.49
C ASN A 56 8.37 18.83 21.42
N LYS A 57 9.50 18.12 21.56
CA LYS A 57 9.95 17.15 20.53
C LYS A 57 8.82 16.20 20.16
N LYS A 58 7.98 15.83 21.13
CA LYS A 58 6.76 15.03 20.97
C LYS A 58 5.77 15.65 19.96
N ASP A 59 5.53 16.95 20.01
CA ASP A 59 4.59 17.65 19.11
C ASP A 59 5.12 17.64 17.67
N ILE A 60 6.43 17.79 17.50
CA ILE A 60 7.09 17.70 16.18
C ILE A 60 6.94 16.27 15.63
N TYR A 61 7.20 15.23 16.42
CA TYR A 61 7.02 13.83 16.01
C TYR A 61 5.57 13.51 15.63
N ASN A 62 4.61 14.02 16.39
CA ASN A 62 3.19 13.85 16.07
C ASN A 62 2.83 14.55 14.76
N GLN A 63 3.34 15.75 14.54
CA GLN A 63 3.07 16.51 13.33
C GLN A 63 3.67 15.84 12.08
N VAL A 64 4.93 15.38 12.11
CA VAL A 64 5.54 14.65 10.98
C VAL A 64 4.90 13.28 10.76
N GLY A 65 4.48 12.61 11.83
CA GLY A 65 3.71 11.37 11.75
C GLY A 65 2.37 11.56 11.05
N LEU A 66 1.70 12.69 11.32
CA LEU A 66 0.44 13.03 10.68
C LEU A 66 0.58 13.30 9.19
N PHE A 67 1.60 14.06 8.76
CA PHE A 67 1.86 14.28 7.34
C PHE A 67 2.10 12.96 6.60
N SER A 68 2.81 12.03 7.24
CA SER A 68 3.04 10.70 6.69
C SER A 68 1.74 9.90 6.57
N LEU A 69 0.87 10.00 7.58
CA LEU A 69 -0.43 9.33 7.60
C LEU A 69 -1.36 9.87 6.52
N LYS A 70 -1.48 11.20 6.45
CA LYS A 70 -2.22 11.92 5.40
C LYS A 70 -1.80 11.46 4.02
N ARG A 71 -0.48 11.45 3.75
CA ARG A 71 0.02 11.05 2.44
C ARG A 71 -0.33 9.60 2.09
N LYS A 72 -0.28 8.68 3.05
CA LYS A 72 -0.70 7.29 2.82
C LYS A 72 -2.18 7.18 2.47
N ILE A 73 -3.03 7.97 3.13
CA ILE A 73 -4.47 8.02 2.84
C ILE A 73 -4.68 8.54 1.41
N GLU A 74 -4.05 9.66 1.07
CA GLU A 74 -4.14 10.27 -0.26
C GLU A 74 -3.65 9.31 -1.35
N ASP A 75 -2.50 8.66 -1.17
CA ASP A 75 -1.95 7.71 -2.13
C ASP A 75 -2.88 6.50 -2.32
N ALA A 76 -3.47 5.97 -1.23
CA ALA A 76 -4.41 4.85 -1.30
C ALA A 76 -5.73 5.24 -1.99
N VAL A 77 -6.28 6.42 -1.66
CA VAL A 77 -7.49 6.97 -2.28
C VAL A 77 -7.27 7.20 -3.78
N LEU A 78 -6.18 7.85 -4.17
CA LEU A 78 -5.88 8.13 -5.59
C LEU A 78 -5.71 6.84 -6.40
N ARG A 79 -5.00 5.86 -5.85
CA ARG A 79 -4.85 4.53 -6.47
C ARG A 79 -6.21 3.88 -6.70
N ALA A 80 -7.06 3.88 -5.69
CA ALA A 80 -8.38 3.27 -5.76
C ALA A 80 -9.33 4.05 -6.68
N GLU A 81 -9.31 5.38 -6.71
CA GLU A 81 -10.14 6.19 -7.62
C GLU A 81 -9.83 5.89 -9.10
N MET A 82 -8.53 5.85 -9.43
CA MET A 82 -8.08 5.51 -10.78
C MET A 82 -8.50 4.10 -11.20
N PHE A 83 -8.54 3.17 -10.23
CA PHE A 83 -8.82 1.77 -10.47
C PHE A 83 -10.32 1.45 -10.50
N ALA A 84 -11.07 1.96 -9.52
CA ALA A 84 -12.44 1.56 -9.21
C ALA A 84 -13.40 1.84 -10.37
N SER A 85 -13.27 3.00 -11.03
CA SER A 85 -14.20 3.37 -12.12
C SER A 85 -14.07 2.42 -13.31
N THR A 86 -12.84 2.16 -13.75
CA THR A 86 -12.59 1.26 -14.89
C THR A 86 -12.89 -0.20 -14.52
N ALA A 87 -12.52 -0.65 -13.33
CA ALA A 87 -12.80 -2.02 -12.88
C ALA A 87 -14.31 -2.26 -12.75
N LEU A 88 -15.04 -1.32 -12.16
CA LEU A 88 -16.49 -1.43 -11.96
C LEU A 88 -17.24 -1.51 -13.30
N GLU A 89 -16.92 -0.62 -14.25
CA GLU A 89 -17.55 -0.61 -15.57
C GLU A 89 -17.35 -1.95 -16.31
N MET A 90 -16.13 -2.49 -16.28
CA MET A 90 -15.81 -3.76 -16.91
C MET A 90 -16.57 -4.93 -16.27
N GLU A 91 -16.62 -4.99 -14.95
CA GLU A 91 -17.30 -6.08 -14.25
C GLU A 91 -18.82 -5.99 -14.36
N GLU A 92 -19.41 -4.80 -14.30
CA GLU A 92 -20.84 -4.60 -14.54
C GLU A 92 -21.23 -5.06 -15.95
N ALA A 93 -20.42 -4.76 -16.97
CA ALA A 93 -20.66 -5.25 -18.33
C ALA A 93 -20.57 -6.78 -18.42
N THR A 94 -19.67 -7.43 -17.68
CA THR A 94 -19.61 -8.90 -17.65
C THR A 94 -20.80 -9.52 -16.93
N TRP A 95 -21.25 -8.90 -15.83
CA TRP A 95 -22.39 -9.36 -15.06
C TRP A 95 -23.68 -9.26 -15.89
N ILE A 96 -23.89 -8.14 -16.62
CA ILE A 96 -25.03 -7.97 -17.53
C ILE A 96 -25.06 -9.06 -18.60
N LYS A 97 -23.92 -9.37 -19.24
CA LYS A 97 -23.82 -10.45 -20.24
C LYS A 97 -24.17 -11.81 -19.65
N GLN A 98 -23.78 -12.06 -18.40
CA GLN A 98 -24.13 -13.29 -17.70
C GLN A 98 -25.61 -13.36 -17.36
N GLU A 99 -26.22 -12.25 -16.97
CA GLU A 99 -27.65 -12.16 -16.73
C GLU A 99 -28.46 -12.41 -18.02
N GLU A 100 -28.00 -11.89 -19.15
CA GLU A 100 -28.61 -12.15 -20.47
C GLU A 100 -28.57 -13.66 -20.79
N MET A 101 -27.42 -14.32 -20.65
CA MET A 101 -27.31 -15.78 -20.84
C MET A 101 -28.24 -16.57 -19.93
N VAL A 102 -28.43 -16.12 -18.69
CA VAL A 102 -29.34 -16.75 -17.72
C VAL A 102 -30.81 -16.61 -18.14
N ARG A 103 -31.17 -15.52 -18.82
CA ARG A 103 -32.54 -15.30 -19.34
C ARG A 103 -32.84 -16.14 -20.58
N ASP A 104 -31.83 -16.35 -21.43
CA ASP A 104 -31.98 -17.08 -22.69
C ASP A 104 -31.86 -18.61 -22.53
N PHE A 105 -31.23 -19.09 -21.47
CA PHE A 105 -30.97 -20.51 -21.24
C PHE A 105 -32.09 -21.20 -20.44
N ASP A 106 -32.57 -22.36 -20.92
CA ASP A 106 -33.47 -23.21 -20.15
C ASP A 106 -32.69 -23.98 -19.06
N MET A 107 -32.87 -23.56 -17.82
CA MET A 107 -32.17 -24.09 -16.65
C MET A 107 -32.53 -25.55 -16.32
N TRP A 108 -33.61 -26.09 -16.90
CA TRP A 108 -34.09 -27.44 -16.60
C TRP A 108 -33.50 -28.53 -17.50
N ASP A 109 -32.88 -28.17 -18.63
CA ASP A 109 -32.31 -29.12 -19.59
C ASP A 109 -31.05 -29.81 -19.05
N ASP A 110 -30.20 -29.07 -18.36
CA ASP A 110 -28.93 -29.57 -17.82
C ASP A 110 -28.63 -28.94 -16.45
N PRO A 111 -29.00 -29.64 -15.35
CA PRO A 111 -28.78 -29.15 -13.99
C PRO A 111 -27.30 -28.86 -13.67
N ALA A 112 -26.36 -29.58 -14.27
CA ALA A 112 -24.93 -29.37 -14.03
C ALA A 112 -24.45 -28.06 -14.67
N LYS A 113 -24.86 -27.78 -15.91
CA LYS A 113 -24.57 -26.50 -16.58
C LYS A 113 -25.29 -25.32 -15.93
N SER A 114 -26.55 -25.51 -15.54
CA SER A 114 -27.32 -24.49 -14.82
C SER A 114 -26.60 -24.04 -13.55
N ASN A 115 -26.13 -25.00 -12.73
CA ASN A 115 -25.40 -24.68 -11.52
C ASN A 115 -24.09 -23.92 -11.79
N ASP A 116 -23.32 -24.30 -12.81
CA ASP A 116 -22.10 -23.58 -13.20
C ASP A 116 -22.39 -22.12 -13.61
N ILE A 117 -23.44 -21.88 -14.40
CA ILE A 117 -23.85 -20.54 -14.82
C ILE A 117 -24.28 -19.70 -13.61
N LEU A 118 -25.09 -20.25 -12.70
CA LEU A 118 -25.53 -19.56 -11.49
C LEU A 118 -24.38 -19.24 -10.55
N VAL A 119 -23.41 -20.15 -10.40
CA VAL A 119 -22.19 -19.90 -9.60
C VAL A 119 -21.38 -18.76 -10.23
N LYS A 120 -21.22 -18.74 -11.55
CA LYS A 120 -20.52 -17.64 -12.25
C LYS A 120 -21.22 -16.29 -12.06
N LEU A 121 -22.55 -16.25 -12.17
CA LEU A 121 -23.35 -15.04 -11.94
C LEU A 121 -23.25 -14.56 -10.49
N ALA A 122 -23.33 -15.48 -9.52
CA ALA A 122 -23.19 -15.14 -8.11
C ALA A 122 -21.80 -14.60 -7.79
N ASN A 123 -20.75 -15.17 -8.39
CA ASN A 123 -19.38 -14.71 -8.21
C ASN A 123 -19.15 -13.31 -8.82
N SER A 124 -19.67 -13.02 -10.01
CA SER A 124 -19.55 -11.68 -10.61
C SER A 124 -20.35 -10.63 -9.85
N ALA A 125 -21.56 -10.96 -9.37
CA ALA A 125 -22.34 -10.07 -8.52
C ALA A 125 -21.58 -9.65 -7.25
N LYS A 126 -20.94 -10.60 -6.56
CA LYS A 126 -20.09 -10.32 -5.39
C LYS A 126 -18.93 -9.39 -5.70
N VAL A 127 -18.31 -9.54 -6.88
CA VAL A 127 -17.21 -8.66 -7.32
C VAL A 127 -17.73 -7.24 -7.57
N VAL A 128 -18.86 -7.09 -8.26
CA VAL A 128 -19.50 -5.78 -8.48
C VAL A 128 -19.86 -5.11 -7.16
N ASP A 129 -20.43 -5.86 -6.21
CA ASP A 129 -20.77 -5.34 -4.88
C ASP A 129 -19.53 -4.89 -4.11
N SER A 130 -18.43 -5.65 -4.17
CA SER A 130 -17.16 -5.28 -3.53
C SER A 130 -16.55 -4.02 -4.16
N LEU A 131 -16.66 -3.84 -5.47
CA LEU A 131 -16.21 -2.63 -6.17
C LEU A 131 -17.09 -1.41 -5.87
N LYS A 132 -18.39 -1.61 -5.63
CA LYS A 132 -19.29 -0.55 -5.14
C LYS A 132 -18.95 -0.15 -3.71
N ASP A 133 -18.64 -1.11 -2.84
CA ASP A 133 -18.17 -0.85 -1.48
C ASP A 133 -16.83 -0.09 -1.49
N LEU A 134 -15.90 -0.49 -2.36
CA LEU A 134 -14.65 0.24 -2.59
C LEU A 134 -14.91 1.71 -2.90
N LYS A 135 -15.82 2.00 -3.85
CA LYS A 135 -16.17 3.38 -4.22
C LYS A 135 -16.74 4.15 -3.03
N TYR A 136 -17.60 3.52 -2.23
CA TYR A 136 -18.14 4.13 -1.01
C TYR A 136 -17.04 4.47 0.00
N LYS A 137 -16.15 3.51 0.31
CA LYS A 137 -15.06 3.69 1.27
C LYS A 137 -14.02 4.73 0.82
N VAL A 138 -13.76 4.81 -0.49
CA VAL A 138 -12.92 5.85 -1.08
C VAL A 138 -13.49 7.24 -0.80
N GLU A 139 -14.79 7.45 -1.06
CA GLU A 139 -15.45 8.73 -0.78
C GLU A 139 -15.50 9.03 0.74
N GLU A 140 -15.74 8.02 1.58
CA GLU A 140 -15.71 8.16 3.04
C GLU A 140 -14.32 8.63 3.52
N ALA A 141 -13.25 7.94 3.13
CA ALA A 141 -11.88 8.29 3.53
C ALA A 141 -11.51 9.72 3.09
N LYS A 142 -11.94 10.12 1.89
CA LYS A 142 -11.73 11.46 1.34
C LYS A 142 -12.44 12.54 2.15
N LEU A 143 -13.71 12.33 2.48
CA LEU A 143 -14.51 13.27 3.27
C LEU A 143 -13.96 13.39 4.71
N ILE A 144 -13.55 12.28 5.33
CA ILE A 144 -12.94 12.31 6.67
C ILE A 144 -11.59 13.05 6.62
N ASN A 145 -10.77 12.80 5.61
CA ASN A 145 -9.50 13.51 5.44
C ASN A 145 -9.71 15.03 5.26
N GLN A 146 -10.67 15.44 4.41
CA GLN A 146 -11.04 16.84 4.25
C GLN A 146 -11.54 17.47 5.56
N LEU A 147 -12.36 16.74 6.33
CA LEU A 147 -12.84 17.20 7.64
C LEU A 147 -11.70 17.37 8.65
N ALA A 148 -10.74 16.44 8.65
CA ALA A 148 -9.57 16.47 9.52
C ALA A 148 -8.63 17.65 9.20
N GLU A 149 -8.59 18.09 7.95
CA GLU A 149 -7.85 19.29 7.53
C GLU A 149 -8.47 20.58 8.06
N ILE A 150 -9.80 20.68 8.06
CA ILE A 150 -10.52 21.89 8.46
C ILE A 150 -10.50 22.06 9.99
N ASN A 151 -10.64 20.98 10.75
CA ASN A 151 -10.81 20.99 12.21
C ASN A 151 -9.52 21.11 13.03
N ALA A 152 -8.47 21.76 12.50
CA ALA A 152 -7.17 21.92 13.17
C ALA A 152 -6.55 20.58 13.60
N ILE A 153 -6.08 19.77 12.63
CA ILE A 153 -5.23 18.58 12.86
C ILE A 153 -5.82 17.64 13.94
N ASP A 154 -6.97 17.05 13.64
CA ASP A 154 -7.57 16.03 14.52
C ASP A 154 -6.99 14.64 14.22
N TYR A 155 -6.10 14.17 15.10
CA TYR A 155 -5.49 12.85 15.00
C TYR A 155 -6.52 11.69 14.97
N GLY A 156 -7.66 11.84 15.66
CA GLY A 156 -8.71 10.82 15.70
C GLY A 156 -9.35 10.62 14.32
N LEU A 157 -9.66 11.72 13.62
CA LEU A 157 -10.20 11.67 12.26
C LEU A 157 -9.18 11.11 11.27
N TYR A 158 -7.91 11.49 11.37
CA TYR A 158 -6.87 10.90 10.51
C TYR A 158 -6.67 9.40 10.76
N LYS A 159 -6.80 8.94 12.01
CA LYS A 159 -6.77 7.51 12.32
C LYS A 159 -7.92 6.78 11.65
N GLN A 160 -9.13 7.34 11.71
CA GLN A 160 -10.31 6.77 11.05
C GLN A 160 -10.14 6.74 9.53
N ALA A 161 -9.73 7.85 8.91
CA ALA A 161 -9.45 7.90 7.47
C ALA A 161 -8.37 6.90 7.05
N TYR A 162 -7.37 6.68 7.89
CA TYR A 162 -6.34 5.68 7.65
C TYR A 162 -6.89 4.25 7.70
N GLU A 163 -7.71 3.92 8.71
CA GLU A 163 -8.37 2.61 8.79
C GLU A 163 -9.24 2.36 7.55
N THR A 164 -10.06 3.34 7.14
CA THR A 164 -10.82 3.26 5.90
C THR A 164 -9.91 3.10 4.66
N SER A 165 -8.74 3.76 4.63
CA SER A 165 -7.78 3.63 3.51
C SER A 165 -7.12 2.25 3.44
N LEU A 166 -7.01 1.54 4.56
CA LEU A 166 -6.52 0.15 4.60
C LEU A 166 -7.55 -0.79 3.98
N ASP A 167 -8.82 -0.63 4.35
CA ASP A 167 -9.92 -1.40 3.74
C ASP A 167 -9.98 -1.18 2.22
N VAL A 168 -9.85 0.08 1.78
CA VAL A 168 -9.78 0.44 0.36
C VAL A 168 -8.64 -0.30 -0.34
N SER A 169 -7.47 -0.34 0.29
CA SER A 169 -6.31 -1.04 -0.25
C SER A 169 -6.53 -2.55 -0.31
N GLU A 170 -7.13 -3.14 0.72
CA GLU A 170 -7.44 -4.56 0.78
C GLU A 170 -8.38 -4.97 -0.37
N ILE A 171 -9.45 -4.22 -0.62
CA ILE A 171 -10.41 -4.55 -1.68
C ILE A 171 -9.74 -4.47 -3.07
N VAL A 172 -8.91 -3.45 -3.31
CA VAL A 172 -8.15 -3.32 -4.56
C VAL A 172 -7.21 -4.52 -4.73
N ASP A 173 -6.41 -4.82 -3.72
CA ASP A 173 -5.42 -5.89 -3.77
C ASP A 173 -6.10 -7.27 -3.96
N GLN A 174 -7.22 -7.53 -3.27
CA GLN A 174 -8.02 -8.75 -3.44
C GLN A 174 -8.56 -8.87 -4.87
N TYR A 175 -9.07 -7.78 -5.43
CA TYR A 175 -9.58 -7.77 -6.78
C TYR A 175 -8.44 -8.03 -7.79
N GLU A 176 -7.30 -7.35 -7.68
CA GLU A 176 -6.13 -7.56 -8.55
C GLU A 176 -5.67 -9.02 -8.51
N ILE A 177 -5.50 -9.57 -7.32
CA ILE A 177 -5.12 -10.98 -7.12
C ILE A 177 -6.15 -11.91 -7.77
N SER A 178 -7.45 -11.65 -7.61
CA SER A 178 -8.50 -12.48 -8.24
C SER A 178 -8.46 -12.47 -9.76
N LYS A 179 -7.92 -11.40 -10.38
CA LYS A 179 -7.74 -11.32 -11.83
C LYS A 179 -6.51 -12.06 -12.31
N LEU A 180 -5.45 -12.06 -11.50
CA LEU A 180 -4.21 -12.78 -11.78
C LEU A 180 -4.34 -14.29 -11.53
N LEU A 181 -5.12 -14.69 -10.52
CA LEU A 181 -5.27 -16.07 -10.08
C LEU A 181 -6.55 -16.71 -10.65
N LYS A 182 -6.54 -17.02 -11.96
CA LYS A 182 -7.68 -17.65 -12.67
C LYS A 182 -7.34 -19.01 -13.30
N GLY A 183 -6.09 -19.41 -13.25
CA GLY A 183 -5.58 -20.67 -13.77
C GLY A 183 -6.02 -21.88 -12.95
N PRO A 184 -6.05 -23.08 -13.56
CA PRO A 184 -6.53 -24.30 -12.93
C PRO A 184 -5.67 -24.75 -11.74
N PHE A 185 -4.43 -24.28 -11.64
CA PHE A 185 -3.49 -24.61 -10.58
C PHE A 185 -3.06 -23.40 -9.75
N ASP A 186 -3.70 -22.24 -9.91
CA ASP A 186 -3.29 -21.02 -9.21
C ASP A 186 -3.55 -21.10 -7.71
N MET A 187 -4.52 -21.93 -7.32
CA MET A 187 -4.77 -22.30 -5.92
C MET A 187 -3.87 -23.44 -5.42
N ALA A 188 -3.19 -24.15 -6.32
CA ALA A 188 -2.27 -25.20 -5.96
C ALA A 188 -0.90 -24.60 -5.63
N GLY A 189 -0.30 -25.03 -4.51
CA GLY A 189 1.04 -24.57 -4.14
C GLY A 189 2.08 -24.93 -5.22
N ALA A 190 2.97 -23.99 -5.53
CA ALA A 190 4.04 -24.21 -6.49
C ALA A 190 5.24 -24.95 -5.84
N CYS A 191 5.76 -25.98 -6.50
CA CYS A 191 7.01 -26.63 -6.14
C CYS A 191 8.14 -26.13 -7.06
N LEU A 192 9.04 -25.32 -6.51
CA LEU A 192 10.20 -24.81 -7.24
C LEU A 192 11.39 -25.76 -7.09
N VAL A 193 11.81 -26.38 -8.19
CA VAL A 193 13.02 -27.24 -8.23
C VAL A 193 14.12 -26.54 -9.02
N ILE A 194 15.12 -26.02 -8.31
CA ILE A 194 16.30 -25.40 -8.92
C ILE A 194 17.34 -26.49 -9.17
N LYS A 195 17.67 -26.73 -10.45
CA LYS A 195 18.73 -27.66 -10.85
C LYS A 195 19.94 -26.87 -11.35
N ALA A 196 21.11 -27.24 -10.87
CA ALA A 196 22.35 -26.69 -11.39
C ALA A 196 22.54 -27.09 -12.86
N GLY A 197 22.95 -26.14 -13.70
CA GLY A 197 23.34 -26.43 -15.08
C GLY A 197 24.60 -27.28 -15.13
N PRO A 198 24.84 -28.04 -16.21
CA PRO A 198 25.96 -28.98 -16.31
C PRO A 198 27.34 -28.31 -16.38
N LYS A 199 27.42 -26.99 -16.60
CA LYS A 199 28.67 -26.25 -16.74
C LYS A 199 28.90 -25.40 -15.48
N GLY A 200 29.91 -25.78 -14.71
CA GLY A 200 30.38 -25.00 -13.58
C GLY A 200 31.06 -23.69 -14.00
N MET A 201 30.80 -22.65 -13.22
CA MET A 201 31.40 -21.30 -13.20
C MET A 201 31.02 -20.33 -14.34
N TYR A 202 30.11 -19.42 -13.96
CA TYR A 202 29.78 -18.06 -14.40
C TYR A 202 29.42 -17.77 -15.88
N PRO A 203 28.30 -17.06 -16.13
CA PRO A 203 28.12 -16.37 -17.41
C PRO A 203 29.12 -15.20 -17.45
N LYS A 204 29.94 -15.14 -18.50
CA LYS A 204 30.66 -13.90 -18.82
C LYS A 204 29.61 -12.83 -19.13
N VAL A 205 29.63 -11.76 -18.35
CA VAL A 205 28.89 -10.52 -18.60
C VAL A 205 29.41 -9.87 -19.88
#